data_AF-A0A1H8UDF9-F1
#
_entry.id   AF-A0A1H8UDF9-F1
#
_cell.length_a   1.000
_cell.length_b   1.000
_cell.length_c   1.000
_cell.angle_alpha   90.00
_cell.angle_beta   90.00
_cell.angle_gamma   90.00
#
_symmetry.space_group_name_H-M   'P 1'
#
loop_
_entity.id
_entity.type
_entity.pdbx_description
1 polymer ?
#
loop_
_entity_poly.entity_id
_entity_poly.type
_entity_poly.pdbx_seq_one_letter_code
_entity_poly.pdbx_strand_id
1 'polypeptide(L)'
;MKQILFAILLAIAPVAASAEEAEPEGFNLMEEGAKLFFRGLQKQMEPAMEDLRGLADEMEPALRGFMIEMGPALRDLMGKVEDWSAYHPPEILPNGDIIMRKKAPESPAPPAETEI
;
A
#
# COMPACT_ATOMS: atom_id res chain seq x y z
N MET A 1 14.08 -40.23 -56.95
CA MET A 1 13.78 -39.75 -55.57
C MET A 1 15.04 -39.21 -54.89
N LYS A 2 15.67 -38.15 -55.41
CA LYS A 2 16.95 -37.64 -54.86
C LYS A 2 17.10 -36.11 -54.93
N GLN A 3 16.03 -35.40 -55.32
CA GLN A 3 15.97 -33.93 -55.36
C GLN A 3 15.08 -33.35 -54.26
N ILE A 4 14.27 -34.18 -53.60
CA ILE A 4 13.33 -33.74 -52.55
C ILE A 4 14.02 -33.66 -51.18
N LEU A 5 15.15 -34.35 -50.98
CA LEU A 5 15.88 -34.32 -49.71
C LEU A 5 16.67 -33.02 -49.49
N PHE A 6 17.05 -32.30 -50.55
CA PHE A 6 17.91 -31.11 -50.43
C PHE A 6 17.14 -29.85 -50.01
N ALA A 7 15.82 -29.81 -50.23
CA ALA A 7 14.99 -28.66 -49.89
C ALA A 7 14.64 -28.57 -48.39
N ILE A 8 14.75 -29.69 -47.65
CA ILE A 8 14.40 -29.73 -46.22
C ILE A 8 15.59 -29.32 -45.33
N LEU A 9 16.82 -29.45 -45.82
CA LEU A 9 18.02 -29.10 -45.05
C LEU A 9 18.32 -27.58 -45.06
N LEU A 10 17.73 -26.82 -45.98
CA LEU A 10 17.89 -25.37 -46.09
C LEU A 10 16.80 -24.56 -45.36
N ALA A 11 16.02 -25.20 -44.49
CA ALA A 11 15.05 -24.54 -43.63
C ALA A 11 15.53 -24.40 -42.16
N ILE A 12 16.76 -24.84 -41.87
CA ILE A 12 17.40 -24.76 -40.54
C ILE A 12 18.61 -23.81 -40.60
N ALA A 13 18.48 -22.69 -41.30
CA ALA A 13 19.36 -21.57 -41.04
C ALA A 13 18.93 -21.00 -39.68
N PRO A 14 19.79 -21.01 -38.64
CA PRO A 14 19.47 -20.33 -37.41
C PRO A 14 19.31 -18.86 -37.77
N VAL A 15 18.19 -18.28 -37.38
CA VAL A 15 17.95 -16.84 -37.32
C VAL A 15 18.89 -16.27 -36.25
N ALA A 16 20.20 -16.36 -36.49
CA ALA A 16 21.26 -15.79 -35.67
C ALA A 16 21.74 -14.46 -36.28
N ALA A 17 20.82 -13.73 -36.92
CA ALA A 17 21.08 -12.47 -37.61
C ALA A 17 20.10 -11.35 -37.20
N SER A 18 19.41 -11.49 -36.07
CA SER A 18 18.68 -10.39 -35.41
C SER A 18 19.27 -10.16 -34.02
N ALA A 19 20.57 -9.87 -33.98
CA ALA A 19 21.14 -9.03 -32.93
C ALA A 19 21.03 -7.57 -33.41
N GLU A 20 19.80 -7.15 -33.69
CA GLU A 20 19.45 -5.73 -33.67
C GLU A 20 19.46 -5.32 -32.19
N GLU A 21 19.90 -4.11 -31.88
CA GLU A 21 19.93 -3.53 -30.54
C GLU A 21 18.57 -3.65 -29.85
N ALA A 22 18.35 -4.78 -29.19
CA ALA A 22 17.27 -4.97 -28.26
C ALA A 22 17.64 -4.21 -26.98
N GLU A 23 17.34 -2.91 -26.93
CA GLU A 23 16.82 -2.38 -25.67
C GLU A 23 15.76 -3.37 -25.18
N PRO A 24 15.72 -3.71 -23.88
CA PRO A 24 15.05 -4.91 -23.43
C PRO A 24 13.54 -4.81 -23.68
N GLU A 25 13.10 -5.25 -24.85
CA GLU A 25 11.73 -5.22 -25.35
C GLU A 25 10.79 -5.95 -24.38
N GLY A 26 11.34 -6.93 -23.65
CA GLY A 26 10.68 -7.62 -22.55
C GLY A 26 10.35 -6.75 -21.32
N PHE A 27 11.12 -5.69 -21.03
CA PHE A 27 10.84 -4.78 -19.92
C PHE A 27 9.63 -3.89 -20.21
N ASN A 28 9.50 -3.42 -21.46
CA ASN A 28 8.34 -2.64 -21.92
C ASN A 28 7.07 -3.51 -21.96
N LEU A 29 7.17 -4.75 -22.44
CA LEU A 29 6.05 -5.71 -22.44
C LEU A 29 5.59 -6.09 -21.02
N MET A 30 6.51 -6.25 -20.06
CA MET A 30 6.17 -6.49 -18.65
C MET A 30 5.49 -5.29 -18.02
N GLU A 31 5.96 -4.07 -18.31
CA GLU A 31 5.33 -2.82 -17.85
C GLU A 31 3.91 -2.68 -18.41
N GLU A 32 3.72 -2.98 -19.69
CA GLU A 32 2.41 -2.96 -20.34
C GLU A 32 1.47 -4.03 -19.78
N GLY A 33 1.99 -5.24 -19.52
CA GLY A 33 1.26 -6.30 -18.82
C GLY A 33 0.82 -5.89 -17.40
N ALA A 34 1.70 -5.25 -16.63
CA ALA A 34 1.38 -4.73 -15.30
C ALA A 34 0.29 -3.64 -15.38
N LYS A 35 0.37 -2.71 -16.35
CA LYS A 35 -0.67 -1.68 -16.56
C LYS A 35 -2.03 -2.30 -16.89
N LEU A 36 -2.07 -3.32 -17.75
CA LEU A 36 -3.30 -4.04 -18.09
C LEU A 36 -3.88 -4.79 -16.87
N PHE A 37 -3.02 -5.41 -16.07
CA PHE A 37 -3.41 -6.07 -14.82
C PHE A 37 -4.00 -5.09 -13.81
N PHE A 38 -3.33 -3.97 -13.53
CA PHE A 38 -3.83 -2.96 -12.59
C PHE A 38 -5.15 -2.34 -13.08
N ARG A 39 -5.29 -2.10 -14.38
CA ARG A 39 -6.55 -1.62 -14.96
C ARG A 39 -7.68 -2.65 -14.80
N GLY A 40 -7.37 -3.95 -14.92
CA GLY A 40 -8.31 -5.03 -14.64
C GLY A 40 -8.73 -5.06 -13.16
N LEU A 41 -7.78 -4.92 -12.24
CA LEU A 41 -8.03 -4.85 -10.80
C LEU A 41 -8.91 -3.65 -10.45
N GLN A 42 -8.60 -2.46 -10.99
CA GLN A 42 -9.38 -1.26 -10.76
C GLN A 42 -10.84 -1.42 -11.21
N LYS A 43 -11.08 -2.01 -12.39
CA LYS A 43 -12.44 -2.29 -12.88
C LYS A 43 -13.20 -3.26 -11.99
N GLN A 44 -12.52 -4.25 -11.40
CA GLN A 44 -13.17 -5.16 -10.44
C GLN A 44 -13.45 -4.49 -9.10
N MET A 45 -12.64 -3.52 -8.69
CA MET A 45 -12.83 -2.75 -7.46
C MET A 45 -13.85 -1.61 -7.62
N GLU A 46 -14.18 -1.20 -8.84
CA GLU A 46 -15.11 -0.12 -9.16
C GLU A 46 -16.46 -0.25 -8.43
N PRO A 47 -17.13 -1.41 -8.38
CA PRO A 47 -18.38 -1.58 -7.62
C PRO A 47 -18.20 -1.34 -6.12
N ALA A 48 -17.13 -1.87 -5.52
CA ALA A 48 -16.84 -1.67 -4.11
C ALA A 48 -16.51 -0.20 -3.78
N MET A 49 -15.88 0.52 -4.71
CA MET A 49 -15.61 1.95 -4.56
C MET A 49 -16.89 2.78 -4.67
N GLU A 50 -17.84 2.38 -5.51
CA GLU A 50 -19.16 3.02 -5.63
C GLU A 50 -19.98 2.82 -4.35
N ASP A 51 -20.00 1.61 -3.80
CA ASP A 51 -20.65 1.30 -2.51
C ASP A 51 -20.05 2.13 -1.36
N LEU A 52 -18.71 2.20 -1.29
CA LEU A 52 -18.02 3.02 -0.29
C LEU A 52 -18.33 4.51 -0.45
N ARG A 53 -18.49 4.99 -1.69
CA ARG A 53 -18.90 6.38 -1.94
C ARG A 53 -20.33 6.62 -1.45
N GLY A 54 -21.25 5.70 -1.71
CA GLY A 54 -22.61 5.79 -1.18
C GLY A 54 -22.64 5.85 0.35
N LEU A 55 -21.89 4.99 1.03
CA LEU A 55 -21.76 5.04 2.49
C LEU A 55 -21.15 6.37 2.97
N ALA A 56 -20.13 6.87 2.27
CA ALA A 56 -19.52 8.16 2.61
C ALA A 56 -20.51 9.32 2.45
N ASP A 57 -21.34 9.32 1.41
CA ASP A 57 -22.37 10.34 1.18
C ASP A 57 -23.46 10.30 2.28
N GLU A 58 -23.84 9.10 2.73
CA GLU A 58 -24.76 8.94 3.87
C GLU A 58 -24.17 9.43 5.19
N MET A 59 -22.87 9.21 5.40
CA MET A 59 -22.18 9.63 6.62
C MET A 59 -21.71 11.09 6.59
N GLU A 60 -21.64 11.73 5.42
CA GLU A 60 -21.14 13.11 5.25
C GLU A 60 -21.84 14.10 6.19
N PRO A 61 -23.19 14.14 6.29
CA PRO A 61 -23.88 15.11 7.13
C PRO A 61 -23.56 14.93 8.61
N ALA A 62 -23.46 13.68 9.07
CA ALA A 62 -23.13 13.34 10.45
C ALA A 62 -21.68 13.70 10.78
N LEU A 63 -20.74 13.38 9.89
CA LEU A 63 -19.33 13.75 10.02
C LEU A 63 -19.15 15.27 10.05
N ARG A 64 -19.87 16.00 9.18
CA ARG A 64 -19.87 17.46 9.15
C ARG A 64 -20.42 18.04 10.46
N GLY A 65 -21.54 17.52 10.96
CA GLY A 65 -22.12 17.93 12.24
C GLY A 65 -21.15 17.69 13.40
N PHE A 66 -20.57 16.50 13.48
CA PHE A 66 -19.56 16.16 14.48
C PHE A 66 -18.34 17.10 14.42
N MET A 67 -17.82 17.40 13.22
CA MET A 67 -16.70 18.34 13.07
C MET A 67 -17.06 19.76 13.52
N ILE A 68 -18.28 20.22 13.30
CA ILE A 68 -18.74 21.54 13.72
C ILE A 68 -18.92 21.59 15.25
N GLU A 69 -19.57 20.59 15.83
CA GLU A 69 -19.94 20.57 17.24
C GLU A 69 -18.78 20.15 18.15
N MET A 70 -18.07 19.10 17.78
CA MET A 70 -16.99 18.50 18.59
C MET A 70 -15.58 18.92 18.16
N GLY A 71 -15.43 19.52 16.97
CA GLY A 71 -14.13 19.98 16.46
C GLY A 71 -13.38 20.94 17.38
N PRO A 72 -14.02 21.98 17.95
CA PRO A 72 -13.37 22.89 18.88
C PRO A 72 -12.85 22.17 20.14
N ALA A 73 -13.66 21.29 20.73
CA ALA A 73 -13.27 20.53 21.92
C ALA A 73 -12.12 19.55 21.61
N LEU A 74 -12.14 18.90 20.44
CA LEU A 74 -11.04 18.05 19.98
C LEU A 74 -9.75 18.85 19.77
N ARG A 75 -9.84 20.04 19.17
CA ARG A 75 -8.68 20.93 18.99
C ARG A 75 -8.08 21.35 20.33
N ASP A 76 -8.92 21.69 21.29
CA ASP A 76 -8.50 22.05 22.64
C ASP A 76 -7.87 20.85 23.38
N LEU A 77 -8.42 19.65 23.20
CA LEU A 77 -7.84 18.42 23.75
C LEU A 77 -6.47 18.13 23.13
N MET A 78 -6.33 18.24 21.80
CA MET A 78 -5.05 18.05 21.11
C MET A 78 -4.01 19.10 21.54
N GLY A 79 -4.44 20.32 21.85
CA GLY A 79 -3.57 21.35 22.43
C GLY A 79 -3.15 21.06 23.88
N LYS A 80 -3.98 20.33 24.65
CA LYS A 80 -3.67 19.93 26.04
C LYS A 80 -2.81 18.67 26.12
N VAL A 81 -2.90 17.78 25.15
CA VAL A 81 -2.12 16.53 25.11
C VAL A 81 -0.86 16.79 24.28
N GLU A 82 0.12 17.40 24.94
CA GLU A 82 1.40 17.80 24.32
C GLU A 82 2.23 16.59 23.84
N ASP A 83 2.04 15.40 24.44
CA ASP A 83 2.81 14.21 24.10
C ASP A 83 1.99 12.91 24.18
N TRP A 84 1.43 12.49 23.04
CA TRP A 84 0.75 11.20 22.88
C TRP A 84 1.71 10.01 22.92
N SER A 85 2.99 10.24 22.62
CA SER A 85 4.01 9.17 22.59
C SER A 85 4.34 8.68 23.99
N ALA A 86 4.10 9.51 25.01
CA ALA A 86 4.29 9.19 26.42
C ALA A 86 3.25 8.21 26.99
N TYR A 87 2.24 7.80 26.22
CA TYR A 87 1.17 6.92 26.68
C TYR A 87 1.09 5.63 25.84
N HIS A 88 0.57 4.57 26.44
CA HIS A 88 0.20 3.35 25.74
C HIS A 88 -1.11 3.55 24.96
N PRO A 89 -1.39 2.67 23.96
CA PRO A 89 -2.69 2.66 23.30
C PRO A 89 -3.85 2.56 24.30
N PRO A 90 -5.02 3.15 24.00
CA PRO A 90 -6.16 3.12 24.91
C PRO A 90 -6.68 1.71 25.17
N GLU A 91 -7.01 1.40 26.41
CA GLU A 91 -7.62 0.13 26.84
C GLU A 91 -9.11 0.37 27.18
N ILE A 92 -9.99 -0.46 26.63
CA ILE A 92 -11.45 -0.38 26.85
C ILE A 92 -11.82 -1.27 28.03
N LEU A 93 -12.44 -0.68 29.05
CA LEU A 93 -12.90 -1.40 30.24
C LEU A 93 -14.26 -2.09 30.00
N PRO A 94 -14.64 -3.09 30.82
CA PRO A 94 -15.92 -3.78 30.67
C PRO A 94 -17.16 -2.88 30.80
N ASN A 95 -17.02 -1.71 31.43
CA ASN A 95 -18.08 -0.70 31.57
C ASN A 95 -18.14 0.30 30.39
N GLY A 96 -17.22 0.22 29.44
CA GLY A 96 -17.15 1.12 28.27
C GLY A 96 -16.27 2.36 28.47
N ASP A 97 -15.68 2.56 29.64
CA ASP A 97 -14.70 3.63 29.86
C ASP A 97 -13.37 3.31 29.16
N ILE A 98 -12.63 4.37 28.80
CA ILE A 98 -11.32 4.27 28.15
C ILE A 98 -10.24 4.74 29.13
N ILE A 99 -9.22 3.91 29.36
CA ILE A 99 -8.04 4.27 30.15
C ILE A 99 -6.80 4.42 29.24
N MET A 100 -6.04 5.50 29.45
CA MET A 100 -4.73 5.73 28.83
C MET A 100 -3.63 5.68 29.88
N ARG A 101 -2.76 4.67 29.80
CA ARG A 101 -1.66 4.48 30.77
C ARG A 101 -0.42 5.21 30.29
N LYS A 102 0.20 6.01 31.16
CA LYS A 102 1.49 6.66 30.87
C LYS A 102 2.61 5.61 30.84
N LYS A 103 3.47 5.64 29.82
CA LYS A 103 4.69 4.83 29.74
C LYS A 103 5.61 5.24 30.89
N ALA A 104 6.22 4.25 31.54
CA ALA A 104 7.33 4.54 32.43
C ALA A 104 8.48 5.16 31.60
N PRO A 105 9.20 6.17 32.12
CA PRO A 105 10.42 6.61 31.47
C PRO A 105 11.34 5.38 31.35
N GLU A 106 11.86 5.11 30.14
CA GLU A 106 12.87 4.07 29.98
C GLU A 106 14.01 4.41 30.94
N SER A 107 14.29 3.48 31.86
CA SER A 107 15.49 3.59 32.69
C SER A 107 16.67 3.68 31.74
N PRO A 108 17.59 4.66 31.90
CA PRO A 108 18.72 4.77 31.00
C PRO A 108 19.41 3.41 30.94
N ALA A 109 19.52 2.86 29.73
CA ALA A 109 20.21 1.59 29.53
C ALA A 109 21.56 1.68 30.24
N PRO A 110 21.95 0.67 31.06
CA PRO A 110 23.26 0.67 31.66
C PRO A 110 24.28 0.87 30.55
N PRO A 111 25.30 1.74 30.75
CA PRO A 111 26.28 2.02 29.72
C PRO A 111 26.82 0.68 29.24
N ALA A 112 26.71 0.43 27.93
CA ALA A 112 27.28 -0.75 27.32
C ALA A 112 28.74 -0.81 27.77
N GLU A 113 29.06 -1.84 28.56
CA GLU A 113 30.42 -2.10 28.99
C GLU A 113 31.23 -2.17 27.70
N THR A 114 32.04 -1.14 27.48
CA THR A 114 32.98 -1.13 26.38
C THR A 114 34.03 -2.14 26.79
N GLU A 115 33.91 -3.38 26.30
CA GLU A 115 34.98 -4.37 26.36
C GLU A 115 36.25 -3.70 25.80
N ILE A 116 37.26 -3.62 26.66
CA ILE A 116 38.60 -3.12 26.35
C ILE A 116 39.45 -4.29 25.87
#